data_AF-A0A521VK52-F1
#
_entry.id   AF-A0A521VK52-F1
#
_cell.length_a   1.000
_cell.length_b   1.000
_cell.length_c   1.000
_cell.angle_alpha   90.00
_cell.angle_beta   90.00
_cell.angle_gamma   90.00
#
_symmetry.space_group_name_H-M   'P 1'
#
loop_
_entity.id
_entity.type
_entity.pdbx_description
1 polymer ?
#
loop_
_entity_poly.entity_id
_entity_poly.type
_entity_poly.pdbx_seq_one_letter_code
_entity_poly.pdbx_strand_id
1 'polypeptide(L)' 'DVLGKKAMFQEIPNSSKELLQIDISNLSPGVYSVTIEAEDKLLTQKFIKL' A
#
# COMPACT_ATOMS: atom_id res chain seq x y z
N ASP A 1 9.13 -17.80 -10.65
CA ASP A 1 8.89 -16.40 -11.06
C ASP A 1 7.58 -15.87 -10.54
N VAL A 2 7.61 -14.96 -9.56
CA VAL A 2 6.43 -14.18 -9.16
C VAL A 2 6.33 -13.02 -10.14
N LEU A 3 5.47 -13.16 -11.16
CA LEU A 3 5.25 -12.13 -12.17
C LEU A 3 4.82 -10.79 -11.53
N GLY A 4 5.67 -9.77 -11.67
CA GLY A 4 5.25 -8.47 -12.18
C GLY A 4 4.36 -7.58 -11.31
N LYS A 5 4.66 -7.39 -10.02
CA LYS A 5 3.99 -6.35 -9.23
C LYS A 5 4.98 -5.25 -8.85
N LYS A 6 4.90 -4.12 -9.56
CA LYS A 6 5.57 -2.87 -9.17
C LYS A 6 5.07 -2.50 -7.77
N ALA A 7 5.90 -2.73 -6.76
CA ALA A 7 5.63 -2.30 -5.40
C ALA A 7 5.87 -0.79 -5.32
N MET A 8 4.88 -0.04 -4.83
CA MET A 8 5.10 1.33 -4.38
C MET A 8 5.43 1.27 -2.90
N PHE A 9 6.56 1.84 -2.51
CA PHE A 9 7.01 1.95 -1.13
C PHE A 9 7.07 3.42 -0.75
N GLN A 10 6.52 3.76 0.42
CA GLN A 10 6.56 5.11 0.96
C GLN A 10 6.88 5.02 2.44
N GLU A 11 8.04 5.55 2.83
CA GLU A 11 8.44 5.66 4.24
C GLU A 11 7.65 6.80 4.91
N ILE A 12 7.13 6.52 6.09
CA ILE A 12 6.34 7.48 6.86
C ILE A 12 7.11 7.83 8.13
N PRO A 13 7.42 9.11 8.38
CA PRO A 13 8.07 9.50 9.63
C PRO A 13 7.15 9.26 10.83
N ASN A 14 7.72 8.68 11.90
CA ASN A 14 7.03 8.20 13.10
C ASN A 14 6.23 9.27 13.90
N SER A 15 6.30 10.54 13.51
CA SER A 15 5.71 11.68 14.23
C SER A 15 4.43 12.24 13.58
N SER A 16 4.04 11.76 12.39
CA SER A 16 2.88 12.29 11.68
C SER A 16 1.60 11.58 12.12
N LYS A 17 0.75 12.28 12.88
CA LYS A 17 -0.66 11.87 13.14
C LYS A 17 -1.58 12.13 11.94
N GLU A 18 -1.02 12.41 10.77
CA GLU A 18 -1.76 12.80 9.58
C GLU A 18 -2.20 11.56 8.81
N LEU A 19 -3.42 11.63 8.27
CA LEU A 19 -3.93 10.59 7.39
C LEU A 19 -3.13 10.63 6.08
N LEU A 20 -2.51 9.51 5.73
CA LEU A 20 -1.76 9.38 4.49
C LEU A 20 -2.69 8.96 3.36
N GLN A 21 -2.76 9.75 2.30
CA GLN A 21 -3.53 9.44 1.10
C GLN A 21 -2.58 8.98 -0.01
N ILE A 22 -2.87 7.82 -0.58
CA ILE A 22 -2.12 7.26 -1.71
C ILE A 22 -3.01 7.35 -2.94
N ASP A 23 -2.56 8.11 -3.95
CA ASP A 23 -3.27 8.17 -5.23
C ASP A 23 -3.03 6.89 -6.03
N ILE A 24 -4.10 6.16 -6.27
CA ILE A 24 -4.11 4.91 -7.04
C ILE A 24 -4.68 5.08 -8.44
N SER A 25 -4.93 6.31 -8.89
CA SER A 25 -5.61 6.59 -10.18
C SER A 25 -4.84 6.04 -11.38
N ASN A 26 -3.50 6.03 -11.30
CA ASN A 26 -2.61 5.53 -12.36
C ASN A 26 -2.44 4.00 -12.36
N LEU A 27 -3.08 3.28 -11.43
CA LEU A 27 -3.06 1.83 -11.40
C LEU A 27 -4.18 1.26 -12.29
N SER A 28 -3.85 0.21 -13.05
CA SER A 28 -4.84 -0.53 -13.83
C SER A 28 -5.93 -1.12 -12.92
N PRO A 29 -7.14 -1.39 -13.43
CA PRO A 29 -8.12 -2.19 -12.70
C PRO A 29 -7.53 -3.55 -12.31
N GLY A 30 -7.82 -4.02 -11.09
CA GLY A 30 -7.25 -5.26 -10.59
C GLY A 30 -7.32 -5.43 -9.07
N VAL A 31 -6.76 -6.54 -8.61
CA VAL A 31 -6.70 -6.88 -7.17
C VAL A 31 -5.37 -6.42 -6.58
N TYR A 32 -5.47 -5.56 -5.58
CA TYR A 32 -4.33 -4.97 -4.88
C TYR A 32 -4.32 -5.37 -3.42
N SER A 33 -3.12 -5.36 -2.83
CA SER A 33 -2.90 -5.56 -1.41
C SER A 33 -2.08 -4.39 -0.88
N VAL A 34 -2.57 -3.74 0.17
CA VAL A 34 -1.81 -2.78 0.95
C VAL A 34 -1.27 -3.50 2.17
N THR A 35 0.02 -3.38 2.42
CA THR A 35 0.67 -3.86 3.64
C THR A 35 1.25 -2.67 4.37
N ILE A 36 0.83 -2.50 5.62
CA ILE A 36 1.33 -1.48 6.54
C ILE A 36 2.15 -2.22 7.59
N GLU A 37 3.43 -1.86 7.69
CA GLU A 37 4.35 -2.34 8.69
C GLU A 37 4.61 -1.21 9.69
N ALA A 38 4.33 -1.46 10.97
CA ALA A 38 4.55 -0.50 12.04
C ALA A 38 5.13 -1.22 13.25
N GLU A 39 6.37 -0.89 13.60
CA GLU A 39 7.15 -1.48 14.70
C GLU A 39 7.12 -3.02 14.70
N ASP A 40 6.19 -3.64 15.43
CA ASP A 40 6.02 -5.10 15.55
C ASP A 40 4.71 -5.64 14.91
N LYS A 41 4.02 -4.83 14.12
CA LYS A 41 2.72 -5.18 13.55
C LYS A 41 2.73 -5.07 12.04
N LEU A 42 2.21 -6.12 11.41
CA LEU A 42 1.93 -6.16 10.00
C LEU A 42 0.42 -6.20 9.78
N LEU A 43 -0.12 -5.19 9.11
CA LEU A 43 -1.52 -5.14 8.71
C LEU A 43 -1.62 -5.22 7.20
N THR A 44 -2.31 -6.24 6.69
CA THR A 44 -2.50 -6.41 5.25
C THR A 44 -3.98 -6.35 4.91
N GLN A 45 -4.35 -5.49 3.96
CA GLN A 45 -5.71 -5.38 3.45
C GLN A 45 -5.73 -5.52 1.94
N LYS A 46 -6.68 -6.31 1.43
CA LYS A 46 -6.92 -6.48 -0.01
C LYS A 46 -8.09 -5.62 -0.45
N PHE A 47 -7.99 -5.06 -1.64
CA PHE A 47 -9.06 -4.31 -2.27
C PHE A 47 -9.07 -4.53 -3.78
N ILE A 48 -10.21 -4.24 -4.41
CA ILE A 48 -10.42 -4.37 -5.85
C ILE A 48 -10.56 -2.95 -6.41
N LYS A 49 -9.68 -2.58 -7.33
CA LYS A 49 -9.83 -1.37 -8.13
C LYS A 49 -10.58 -1.72 -9.40
N LEU A 50 -11.73 -1.06 -9.61
CA LEU A 50 -12.53 -1.17 -10.83
C LEU A 50 -12.02 -0.22 -11.92
#